data_AF-A0A6A5ZW15-F1
#
_entry.id   AF-A0A6A5ZW15-F1
#
_cell.length_a   1.000
_cell.length_b   1.000
_cell.length_c   1.000
_cell.angle_alpha   90.00
_cell.angle_beta   90.00
_cell.angle_gamma   90.00
#
_symmetry.space_group_name_H-M   'P 1'
#
loop_
_entity.id
_entity.type
_entity.pdbx_description
1 polymer ?
#
loop_
_entity_poly.entity_id
_entity_poly.type
_entity_poly.pdbx_seq_one_letter_code
_entity_poly.pdbx_strand_id
1 'polypeptide(L)'
;MTPPPPFKSLEEAQTAYNAVMKRLAQRGAEGSRDDAFKKLEAADETITDLRHALYEVRGELDDEKLKTKNLTTTIMQLETSLSLSRLSETEAKEKLSKIEGRKRKRDTGEAEDRTDVKRPKNVYGMVACTQCYSHSLEATCDNSPSCKNCTLRGKTCKRIKCQNFEGPCKKDTCTLAHRWDNFPQQVLLPFQKIRRTEKLEPPTAKAKKDDGEDSGEDGGVMVNA
;
A
#
# COMPACT_ATOMS: atom_id res chain seq x y z
N MET A 1 50.21 -3.13 16.56
CA MET A 1 49.58 -1.83 16.23
C MET A 1 48.15 -1.92 16.72
N THR A 2 47.68 -0.93 17.48
CA THR A 2 46.27 -0.88 17.90
C THR A 2 45.42 -0.42 16.71
N PRO A 3 44.31 -1.11 16.40
CA PRO A 3 43.41 -0.69 15.33
C PRO A 3 42.82 0.69 15.65
N PRO A 4 42.57 1.54 14.62
CA PRO A 4 41.90 2.81 14.85
C PRO A 4 40.49 2.57 15.38
N PRO A 5 39.98 3.46 16.26
CA PRO A 5 38.60 3.36 16.74
C PRO A 5 37.61 3.50 15.58
N PRO A 6 36.43 2.85 15.66
CA PRO A 6 35.40 2.95 14.64
C PRO A 6 34.87 4.39 14.50
N PHE A 7 34.55 4.80 13.28
CA PHE A 7 33.99 6.12 12.98
C PHE A 7 32.57 6.26 13.55
N LYS A 8 32.21 7.44 14.05
CA LYS A 8 30.90 7.70 14.67
C LYS A 8 29.84 8.13 13.66
N SER A 9 30.25 8.54 12.46
CA SER A 9 29.34 8.95 11.39
C SER A 9 29.94 8.75 10.00
N LEU A 10 29.06 8.72 8.98
CA LEU A 10 29.46 8.66 7.57
C LEU A 10 30.31 9.88 7.17
N GLU A 11 29.98 11.07 7.66
CA GLU A 11 30.73 12.30 7.40
C GLU A 11 32.16 12.23 7.97
N GLU A 12 32.33 11.61 9.15
CA GLU A 12 33.64 11.40 9.76
C GLU A 12 34.49 10.44 8.93
N ALA A 13 33.91 9.33 8.47
CA ALA A 13 34.57 8.37 7.59
C ALA A 13 34.96 9.02 6.23
N GLN A 14 34.05 9.79 5.63
CA GLN A 14 34.30 10.50 4.36
C GLN A 14 35.42 11.54 4.49
N THR A 15 35.46 12.26 5.62
CA THR A 15 36.49 13.26 5.91
C THR A 15 37.85 12.61 6.11
N ALA A 16 37.91 11.48 6.83
CA ALA A 16 39.14 10.71 7.02
C ALA A 16 39.68 10.17 5.68
N TYR A 17 38.81 9.61 4.84
CA TYR A 17 39.17 9.14 3.50
C TYR A 17 39.76 10.25 2.63
N ASN A 18 39.08 11.41 2.56
CA ASN A 18 39.54 12.56 1.79
C ASN A 18 40.91 13.07 2.28
N ALA A 19 41.15 13.06 3.59
CA ALA A 19 42.42 13.45 4.18
C ALA A 19 43.56 12.47 3.79
N VAL A 20 43.30 11.16 3.78
CA VAL A 20 44.26 10.15 3.33
C VAL A 20 44.60 10.34 1.85
N MET A 21 43.59 10.49 0.99
CA MET A 21 43.78 10.71 -0.44
C MET A 21 44.56 12.01 -0.72
N LYS A 22 44.31 13.07 0.03
CA LYS A 22 45.06 14.34 -0.08
C LYS A 22 46.54 14.17 0.31
N ARG A 23 46.85 13.39 1.36
CA ARG A 23 48.24 13.08 1.76
C ARG A 23 48.95 12.20 0.73
N LEU A 24 48.24 11.25 0.11
CA LEU A 24 48.79 10.43 -0.97
C LEU A 24 49.14 11.28 -2.19
N ALA A 25 48.26 12.20 -2.60
CA ALA A 25 48.51 13.11 -3.71
C ALA A 25 49.72 14.04 -3.48
N GLN A 26 49.96 14.48 -2.24
CA GLN A 26 51.09 15.35 -1.89
C GLN A 26 52.45 14.63 -1.82
N ARG A 27 52.46 13.29 -1.73
CA ARG A 27 53.69 12.49 -1.50
C ARG A 27 54.35 11.94 -2.76
N GLY A 28 53.84 12.26 -3.94
CA GLY A 28 54.32 11.76 -5.24
C GLY A 28 55.74 12.18 -5.67
N ALA A 29 56.63 12.62 -4.77
CA ALA A 29 57.95 13.13 -5.14
C ALA A 29 59.17 12.44 -4.48
N GLU A 30 59.09 11.81 -3.29
CA GLU A 30 60.33 11.48 -2.53
C GLU A 30 60.28 10.18 -1.68
N GLY A 31 59.65 9.10 -2.15
CA GLY A 31 59.53 7.84 -1.38
C GLY A 31 60.23 6.63 -2.02
N SER A 32 60.91 5.81 -1.21
CA SER A 32 61.37 4.46 -1.60
C SER A 32 60.19 3.60 -2.05
N ARG A 33 60.40 2.78 -3.08
CA ARG A 33 59.39 1.87 -3.65
C ARG A 33 58.78 0.95 -2.57
N ASP A 34 59.57 0.46 -1.62
CA ASP A 34 59.09 -0.44 -0.56
C ASP A 34 58.14 0.27 0.42
N ASP A 35 58.38 1.57 0.68
CA ASP A 35 57.47 2.38 1.50
C ASP A 35 56.15 2.66 0.79
N ALA A 36 56.14 2.68 -0.54
CA ALA A 36 54.92 2.80 -1.31
C ALA A 36 54.08 1.51 -1.24
N PHE A 37 54.71 0.34 -1.34
CA PHE A 37 54.02 -0.96 -1.21
C PHE A 37 53.40 -1.16 0.17
N LYS A 38 54.12 -0.89 1.25
CA LYS A 38 53.58 -1.00 2.63
C LYS A 38 52.38 -0.07 2.86
N LYS A 39 52.39 1.13 2.27
CA LYS A 39 51.26 2.06 2.35
C LYS A 39 50.06 1.58 1.54
N LEU A 40 50.31 0.93 0.40
CA LEU A 40 49.25 0.36 -0.43
C LEU A 40 48.57 -0.81 0.30
N GLU A 41 49.35 -1.69 0.93
CA GLU A 41 48.85 -2.81 1.72
C GLU A 41 48.00 -2.32 2.91
N ALA A 42 48.49 -1.34 3.68
CA ALA A 42 47.72 -0.71 4.75
C ALA A 42 46.42 -0.03 4.25
N ALA A 43 46.45 0.54 3.04
CA ALA A 43 45.26 1.12 2.43
C ALA A 43 44.25 0.05 2.02
N ASP A 44 44.69 -1.12 1.55
CA ASP A 44 43.82 -2.23 1.15
C ASP A 44 43.13 -2.88 2.36
N GLU A 45 43.84 -3.04 3.48
CA GLU A 45 43.25 -3.44 4.76
C GLU A 45 42.16 -2.44 5.20
N THR A 46 42.48 -1.13 5.15
CA THR A 46 41.50 -0.08 5.51
C THR A 46 40.27 -0.10 4.59
N ILE A 47 40.45 -0.35 3.29
CA ILE A 47 39.34 -0.47 2.33
C ILE A 47 38.48 -1.70 2.65
N THR A 48 39.10 -2.80 3.05
CA THR A 48 38.40 -4.02 3.44
C THR A 48 37.57 -3.81 4.69
N ASP A 49 38.13 -3.16 5.72
CA ASP A 49 37.41 -2.79 6.94
C ASP A 49 36.21 -1.87 6.64
N LEU A 50 36.40 -0.87 5.77
CA LEU A 50 35.32 0.03 5.35
C LEU A 50 34.22 -0.72 4.59
N ARG A 51 34.57 -1.71 3.75
CA ARG A 51 33.58 -2.55 3.07
C ARG A 51 32.77 -3.38 4.06
N HIS A 52 33.42 -3.98 5.06
CA HIS A 52 32.72 -4.72 6.11
C HIS A 52 31.75 -3.82 6.89
N ALA A 53 32.19 -2.64 7.32
CA ALA A 53 31.33 -1.67 8.00
C ALA A 53 30.13 -1.23 7.13
N LEU A 54 30.33 -1.06 5.81
CA LEU A 54 29.23 -0.75 4.89
C LEU A 54 28.22 -1.89 4.77
N TYR A 55 28.67 -3.15 4.81
CA TYR A 55 27.76 -4.30 4.80
C TYR A 55 26.94 -4.41 6.08
N GLU A 56 27.55 -4.15 7.25
CA GLU A 56 26.84 -4.11 8.53
C GLU A 56 25.75 -3.03 8.55
N VAL A 57 26.10 -1.79 8.19
CA VAL A 57 25.13 -0.68 8.11
C VAL A 57 24.01 -0.97 7.11
N ARG A 58 24.32 -1.64 5.99
CA ARG A 58 23.31 -2.06 5.03
C ARG A 58 22.34 -3.09 5.61
N GLY A 59 22.84 -4.05 6.39
CA GLY A 59 22.02 -5.02 7.10
C GLY A 59 21.03 -4.34 8.06
N GLU A 60 21.54 -3.43 8.90
CA GLU A 60 20.71 -2.65 9.83
C GLU A 60 19.62 -1.84 9.11
N LEU A 61 19.97 -1.22 7.97
CA LEU A 61 19.01 -0.47 7.15
C LEU A 61 17.90 -1.37 6.59
N ASP A 62 18.23 -2.57 6.14
CA ASP A 62 17.24 -3.51 5.60
C ASP A 62 16.33 -4.08 6.69
N ASP A 63 16.85 -4.29 7.90
CA ASP A 63 16.06 -4.64 9.09
C ASP A 63 15.07 -3.53 9.48
N GLU A 64 15.51 -2.27 9.50
CA GLU A 64 14.63 -1.12 9.78
C GLU A 64 13.55 -0.93 8.69
N LYS A 65 13.88 -1.18 7.42
CA LYS A 65 12.87 -1.22 6.34
C LYS A 65 11.85 -2.33 6.57
N LEU A 66 12.28 -3.50 7.04
CA LEU A 66 11.37 -4.61 7.33
C LEU A 66 10.44 -4.26 8.50
N LYS A 67 10.98 -3.68 9.59
CA LYS A 67 10.16 -3.17 10.71
C LYS A 67 9.13 -2.15 10.24
N THR A 68 9.53 -1.21 9.38
CA THR A 68 8.64 -0.18 8.82
C THR A 68 7.51 -0.79 7.98
N LYS A 69 7.80 -1.81 7.16
CA LYS A 69 6.79 -2.54 6.38
C LYS A 69 5.79 -3.27 7.29
N ASN A 70 6.28 -3.90 8.35
CA ASN A 70 5.43 -4.59 9.33
C ASN A 70 4.51 -3.59 10.04
N LEU A 71 5.04 -2.47 10.53
CA LEU A 71 4.25 -1.40 11.15
C LEU A 71 3.17 -0.86 10.20
N THR A 72 3.52 -0.62 8.94
CA THR A 72 2.57 -0.16 7.91
C THR A 72 1.41 -1.16 7.74
N THR A 73 1.72 -2.45 7.73
CA THR A 73 0.71 -3.51 7.61
C THR A 73 -0.20 -3.54 8.84
N THR A 74 0.35 -3.41 10.04
CA THR A 74 -0.42 -3.33 11.29
C THR A 74 -1.36 -2.13 11.30
N ILE A 75 -0.90 -0.96 10.87
CA ILE A 75 -1.73 0.24 10.76
C ILE A 75 -2.93 -0.02 9.83
N MET A 76 -2.71 -0.59 8.65
CA MET A 76 -3.80 -0.93 7.72
C MET A 76 -4.81 -1.92 8.33
N GLN A 77 -4.35 -2.91 9.09
CA GLN A 77 -5.23 -3.87 9.78
C GLN A 77 -6.07 -3.20 10.87
N LEU A 78 -5.48 -2.27 11.63
CA LEU A 78 -6.18 -1.49 12.65
C LEU A 78 -7.22 -0.56 12.04
N GLU A 79 -6.90 0.13 10.94
CA GLU A 79 -7.85 0.99 10.21
C GLU A 79 -9.04 0.19 9.66
N THR A 80 -8.77 -1.03 9.18
CA THR A 80 -9.82 -1.95 8.71
C THR A 80 -10.72 -2.36 9.88
N SER A 81 -10.13 -2.77 11.01
CA SER A 81 -10.88 -3.14 12.22
C SER A 81 -11.73 -1.97 12.74
N LEU A 82 -11.17 -0.77 12.80
CA LEU A 82 -11.87 0.44 13.22
C LEU A 82 -13.05 0.76 12.29
N SER A 83 -12.88 0.56 10.98
CA SER A 83 -13.94 0.77 10.00
C SER A 83 -15.10 -0.21 10.20
N LEU A 84 -14.80 -1.49 10.50
CA LEU A 84 -15.81 -2.50 10.80
C LEU A 84 -16.57 -2.19 12.09
N SER A 85 -15.87 -1.76 13.15
CA SER A 85 -16.51 -1.34 14.41
C SER A 85 -17.44 -0.14 14.22
N ARG A 86 -17.08 0.82 13.37
CA ARG A 86 -17.96 1.96 13.06
C ARG A 86 -19.23 1.53 12.33
N LEU A 87 -19.14 0.56 11.42
CA LEU A 87 -20.31 0.03 10.73
C LEU A 87 -21.26 -0.67 11.71
N SER A 88 -20.74 -1.50 12.62
CA SER A 88 -21.59 -2.18 13.60
C SER A 88 -22.26 -1.21 14.58
N GLU A 89 -21.59 -0.12 14.97
CA GLU A 89 -22.20 0.95 15.76
C GLU A 89 -23.34 1.66 15.01
N THR A 90 -23.17 1.93 13.71
CA THR A 90 -24.24 2.56 12.92
C THR A 90 -25.45 1.66 12.76
N GLU A 91 -25.25 0.36 12.55
CA GLU A 91 -26.33 -0.63 12.50
C GLU A 91 -27.04 -0.74 13.86
N ALA A 92 -26.30 -0.72 14.97
CA ALA A 92 -26.87 -0.72 16.31
C ALA A 92 -27.71 0.54 16.58
N LYS A 93 -27.21 1.72 16.20
CA LYS A 93 -27.94 3.00 16.31
C LYS A 93 -29.21 3.00 15.47
N GLU A 94 -29.17 2.49 14.23
CA GLU A 94 -30.34 2.38 13.38
C GLU A 94 -31.41 1.45 14.00
N LYS A 95 -31.00 0.30 14.54
CA LYS A 95 -31.92 -0.62 15.24
C LYS A 95 -32.57 0.03 16.46
N LEU A 96 -31.82 0.79 17.27
CA LEU A 96 -32.37 1.52 18.42
C LEU A 96 -33.41 2.58 17.99
N SER A 97 -33.12 3.35 16.94
CA SER A 97 -34.05 4.37 16.43
C SER A 97 -35.40 3.79 15.98
N LYS A 98 -35.40 2.58 15.39
CA LYS A 98 -36.62 1.86 14.98
C LYS A 98 -37.47 1.43 16.17
N ILE A 99 -36.85 1.11 17.31
CA ILE A 99 -37.55 0.73 18.54
C ILE A 99 -38.23 1.96 19.17
N GLU A 100 -37.55 3.10 19.22
CA GLU A 100 -38.11 4.34 19.77
C GLU A 100 -39.26 4.90 18.92
N GLY A 101 -39.16 4.84 17.59
CA GLY A 101 -40.22 5.29 16.69
C GLY A 101 -41.53 4.49 16.80
N ARG A 102 -41.46 3.21 17.19
CA ARG A 102 -42.64 2.36 17.37
C ARG A 102 -43.43 2.68 18.65
N LYS A 103 -42.81 3.32 19.65
CA LYS A 103 -43.51 3.74 20.89
C LYS A 103 -44.39 4.98 20.69
N ARG A 104 -44.14 5.82 19.68
CA ARG A 104 -44.89 7.09 19.47
C ARG A 104 -46.13 6.98 18.57
N LYS A 105 -46.34 5.85 17.88
CA LYS A 105 -47.47 5.66 16.95
C LYS A 105 -48.71 4.99 17.56
N ARG A 106 -48.75 4.77 18.89
CA ARG A 106 -49.92 4.16 19.54
C ARG A 106 -50.94 5.19 20.06
N ASP A 107 -50.62 6.49 20.08
CA ASP A 107 -51.46 7.52 20.71
C ASP A 107 -52.00 8.62 19.78
N THR A 108 -51.70 8.60 18.49
CA THR A 108 -52.21 9.64 17.55
C THR A 108 -52.77 8.99 16.29
N GLY A 109 -54.07 8.67 16.36
CA GLY A 109 -54.88 8.32 15.21
C GLY A 109 -55.29 9.59 14.48
N GLU A 110 -54.49 10.02 13.51
CA GLU A 110 -54.91 11.04 12.54
C GLU A 110 -54.75 10.48 11.13
N ALA A 111 -55.91 10.32 10.49
CA ALA A 111 -56.07 9.93 9.11
C ALA A 111 -55.86 11.19 8.26
N GLU A 112 -54.70 11.32 7.63
CA GLU A 112 -54.50 12.33 6.59
C GLU A 112 -54.39 11.70 5.21
N ASP A 113 -55.40 12.07 4.42
CA ASP A 113 -55.52 11.98 2.98
C ASP A 113 -54.39 12.74 2.29
N ARG A 114 -53.61 12.05 1.43
CA ARG A 114 -52.62 12.67 0.56
C ARG A 114 -52.66 12.06 -0.83
N THR A 115 -53.17 12.88 -1.74
CA THR A 115 -53.14 12.73 -3.19
C THR A 115 -51.72 12.46 -3.71
N ASP A 116 -51.56 11.27 -4.31
CA ASP A 116 -50.37 10.74 -4.96
C ASP A 116 -49.99 11.51 -6.23
N VAL A 117 -48.98 12.38 -6.14
CA VAL A 117 -48.13 12.68 -7.30
C VAL A 117 -47.05 11.59 -7.35
N LYS A 118 -47.30 10.55 -8.14
CA LYS A 118 -46.39 9.42 -8.38
C LYS A 118 -45.06 9.92 -8.98
N ARG A 119 -44.09 10.24 -8.13
CA ARG A 119 -42.67 10.09 -8.51
C ARG A 119 -42.43 8.59 -8.76
N PRO A 120 -41.79 8.19 -9.87
CA PRO A 120 -41.37 6.81 -10.00
C PRO A 120 -40.52 6.47 -8.76
N LYS A 121 -40.90 5.42 -8.04
CA LYS A 121 -40.08 4.86 -6.97
C LYS A 121 -38.79 4.40 -7.65
N ASN A 122 -37.79 5.29 -7.61
CA ASN A 122 -36.44 5.07 -8.12
C ASN A 122 -35.81 3.91 -7.37
N VAL A 123 -36.10 2.69 -7.80
CA VAL A 123 -35.24 1.52 -7.57
C VAL A 123 -34.19 1.50 -8.67
N TYR A 124 -33.56 2.66 -8.95
CA TYR A 124 -32.38 2.66 -9.81
C TYR A 124 -31.28 1.97 -9.02
N GLY A 125 -30.80 0.85 -9.56
CA GLY A 125 -29.72 0.08 -8.96
C GLY A 125 -28.49 0.96 -8.72
N MET A 126 -27.72 0.63 -7.69
CA MET A 126 -26.45 1.29 -7.41
C MET A 126 -25.53 1.24 -8.66
N VAL A 127 -25.01 2.40 -9.08
CA VAL A 127 -24.07 2.50 -10.21
C VAL A 127 -22.65 2.27 -9.72
N ALA A 128 -22.25 1.00 -9.66
CA ALA A 128 -20.90 0.62 -9.27
C ALA A 128 -19.83 1.19 -10.24
N CYS A 129 -18.68 1.58 -9.71
CA CYS A 129 -17.54 1.97 -10.54
C CYS A 129 -16.93 0.75 -11.27
N THR A 130 -16.17 1.01 -12.34
CA THR A 130 -15.58 -0.05 -13.17
C THR A 130 -14.65 -0.97 -12.39
N GLN A 131 -13.91 -0.42 -11.43
CA GLN A 131 -13.03 -1.18 -10.54
C GLN A 131 -13.82 -2.08 -9.58
N CYS A 132 -14.88 -1.56 -8.98
CA CYS A 132 -15.75 -2.38 -8.14
C CYS A 132 -16.41 -3.49 -8.97
N TYR A 133 -16.88 -3.18 -10.17
CA TYR A 133 -17.50 -4.15 -11.07
C TYR A 133 -16.53 -5.24 -11.53
N SER A 134 -15.29 -4.89 -11.90
CA SER A 134 -14.29 -5.88 -12.33
C SER A 134 -13.90 -6.84 -11.21
N HIS A 135 -13.91 -6.37 -9.96
CA HIS A 135 -13.53 -7.14 -8.79
C HIS A 135 -14.72 -7.76 -8.01
N SER A 136 -15.93 -7.73 -8.56
CA SER A 136 -17.15 -8.23 -7.88
C SER A 136 -17.41 -7.57 -6.51
N LEU A 137 -17.07 -6.28 -6.39
CA LEU A 137 -17.27 -5.43 -5.22
C LEU A 137 -18.43 -4.45 -5.42
N GLU A 138 -19.43 -4.79 -6.24
CA GLU A 138 -20.58 -3.92 -6.50
C GLU A 138 -21.37 -3.68 -5.20
N ALA A 139 -21.55 -4.71 -4.37
CA ALA A 139 -22.31 -4.62 -3.11
C ALA A 139 -21.68 -3.66 -2.07
N THR A 140 -20.38 -3.41 -2.14
CA THR A 140 -19.65 -2.54 -1.20
C THR A 140 -19.26 -1.19 -1.79
N CYS A 141 -19.69 -0.89 -3.03
CA CYS A 141 -19.44 0.41 -3.65
C CYS A 141 -20.34 1.48 -3.00
N ASP A 142 -19.76 2.53 -2.41
CA ASP A 142 -20.50 3.61 -1.74
C ASP A 142 -21.06 4.66 -2.71
N ASN A 143 -20.94 4.42 -4.02
CA ASN A 143 -21.40 5.29 -5.10
C ASN A 143 -20.88 6.74 -5.10
N SER A 144 -19.89 7.10 -4.30
CA SER A 144 -19.30 8.44 -4.30
C SER A 144 -18.42 8.70 -5.55
N PRO A 145 -18.14 9.97 -5.93
CA PRO A 145 -17.28 10.28 -7.08
C PRO A 145 -15.92 9.59 -7.03
N SER A 146 -15.35 9.42 -5.83
CA SER A 146 -14.19 8.56 -5.55
C SER A 146 -14.56 7.53 -4.47
N CYS A 147 -15.06 6.37 -4.90
CA CYS A 147 -15.54 5.33 -3.99
C CYS A 147 -14.46 4.86 -3.00
N LYS A 148 -14.85 4.48 -1.78
CA LYS A 148 -13.92 4.06 -0.71
C LYS A 148 -12.94 2.99 -1.17
N ASN A 149 -13.43 1.99 -1.91
CA ASN A 149 -12.61 0.90 -2.45
C ASN A 149 -11.54 1.40 -3.43
N CYS A 150 -11.84 2.40 -4.26
CA CYS A 150 -10.86 2.99 -5.18
C CYS A 150 -9.85 3.86 -4.44
N THR A 151 -10.31 4.65 -3.46
CA THR A 151 -9.45 5.50 -2.62
C THR A 151 -8.42 4.66 -1.85
N LEU A 152 -8.84 3.57 -1.21
CA LEU A 152 -7.95 2.65 -0.48
C LEU A 152 -6.91 1.98 -1.40
N ARG A 153 -7.25 1.74 -2.66
CA ARG A 153 -6.35 1.12 -3.65
C ARG A 153 -5.48 2.14 -4.39
N GLY A 154 -5.63 3.44 -4.14
CA GLY A 154 -4.97 4.49 -4.91
C GLY A 154 -5.33 4.44 -6.40
N LYS A 155 -6.55 4.02 -6.74
CA LYS A 155 -7.03 3.90 -8.13
C LYS A 155 -8.05 4.98 -8.45
N THR A 156 -8.10 5.39 -9.71
CA THR A 156 -9.08 6.36 -10.19
C THR A 156 -10.46 5.70 -10.30
N CYS A 157 -11.46 6.29 -9.64
CA CYS A 157 -12.84 5.82 -9.70
C CYS A 157 -13.49 6.30 -11.01
N LYS A 158 -13.86 5.37 -11.88
CA LYS A 158 -14.53 5.65 -13.16
C LYS A 158 -15.82 4.83 -13.27
N ARG A 159 -16.82 5.35 -13.98
CA ARG A 159 -18.12 4.69 -14.21
C ARG A 159 -18.45 4.69 -15.69
N ILE A 160 -19.20 3.70 -16.14
CA ILE A 160 -19.61 3.62 -17.55
C ILE A 160 -20.96 4.29 -17.74
N LYS A 161 -21.05 5.15 -18.76
CA LYS A 161 -22.31 5.73 -19.23
C LYS A 161 -23.23 4.63 -19.78
N CYS A 162 -24.50 4.70 -19.40
CA CYS A 162 -25.54 3.94 -20.07
C CYS A 162 -25.56 4.28 -21.56
N GLN A 163 -25.91 3.31 -22.40
CA GLN A 163 -26.10 3.55 -23.84
C GLN A 163 -27.15 4.64 -24.11
N ASN A 164 -28.16 4.75 -23.24
CA ASN A 164 -29.18 5.80 -23.26
C ASN A 164 -28.90 6.86 -22.18
N PHE A 165 -27.67 7.39 -22.08
CA PHE A 165 -27.27 8.32 -21.01
C PHE A 165 -28.18 9.54 -20.84
N GLU A 166 -28.64 10.12 -21.96
CA GLU A 166 -29.47 11.33 -21.98
C GLU A 166 -30.98 11.05 -22.05
N GLY A 167 -31.37 9.80 -22.29
CA GLY A 167 -32.75 9.41 -22.59
C GLY A 167 -33.32 8.37 -21.64
N PRO A 168 -34.55 7.91 -21.87
CA PRO A 168 -35.17 6.86 -21.07
C PRO A 168 -34.39 5.55 -21.21
N CYS A 169 -34.00 4.98 -20.08
CA CYS A 169 -33.38 3.67 -20.03
C CYS A 169 -34.45 2.58 -20.16
N LYS A 170 -34.23 1.60 -21.05
CA LYS A 170 -35.14 0.45 -21.20
C LYS A 170 -35.02 -0.59 -20.07
N LYS A 171 -34.04 -0.42 -19.18
CA LYS A 171 -33.76 -1.34 -18.07
C LYS A 171 -34.19 -0.69 -16.77
N ASP A 172 -35.14 -1.31 -16.09
CA ASP A 172 -35.64 -0.82 -14.80
C ASP A 172 -34.54 -0.78 -13.73
N THR A 173 -33.62 -1.76 -13.76
CA THR A 173 -32.49 -1.90 -12.83
C THR A 173 -31.15 -1.69 -13.53
N CYS A 174 -31.02 -0.60 -14.30
CA CYS A 174 -29.78 -0.30 -14.99
C CYS A 174 -28.65 0.01 -13.99
N THR A 175 -27.54 -0.71 -14.10
CA THR A 175 -26.34 -0.56 -13.26
C THR A 175 -25.32 0.43 -13.82
N LEU A 176 -25.66 1.12 -14.91
CA LEU A 176 -24.81 2.08 -15.61
C LEU A 176 -25.24 3.51 -15.31
N ALA A 177 -24.31 4.46 -15.41
CA ALA A 177 -24.55 5.86 -15.08
C ALA A 177 -25.50 6.52 -16.10
N HIS A 178 -26.43 7.33 -15.61
CA HIS A 178 -27.31 8.22 -16.37
C HIS A 178 -27.08 9.67 -15.97
N ARG A 179 -27.61 10.59 -16.77
CA ARG A 179 -27.49 12.03 -16.52
C ARG A 179 -28.02 12.45 -15.15
N TRP A 180 -29.11 11.83 -14.68
CA TRP A 180 -29.73 12.15 -13.39
C TRP A 180 -28.97 11.63 -12.16
N ASP A 181 -27.92 10.81 -12.35
CA ASP A 181 -27.09 10.31 -11.24
C ASP A 181 -26.08 11.36 -10.75
N ASN A 182 -25.99 12.53 -11.42
CA ASN A 182 -25.17 13.69 -11.01
C ASN A 182 -23.67 13.39 -10.82
N PHE A 183 -23.11 12.43 -11.55
CA PHE A 183 -21.66 12.21 -11.55
C PHE A 183 -20.90 13.29 -12.33
N PRO A 184 -19.72 13.73 -11.85
CA PRO A 184 -18.83 14.61 -12.62
C PRO A 184 -18.45 13.99 -13.98
N GLN A 185 -18.43 14.79 -15.05
CA GLN A 185 -18.12 14.28 -16.40
C GLN A 185 -16.75 13.57 -16.46
N GLN A 186 -15.78 14.04 -15.67
CA GLN A 186 -14.44 13.46 -15.57
C GLN A 186 -14.40 12.02 -15.03
N VAL A 187 -15.43 11.57 -14.32
CA VAL A 187 -15.50 10.17 -13.81
C VAL A 187 -16.33 9.26 -14.72
N LEU A 188 -16.92 9.80 -15.79
CA LEU A 188 -17.76 9.05 -16.72
C LEU A 188 -16.96 8.61 -17.96
N LEU A 189 -17.01 7.31 -18.24
CA LEU A 189 -16.44 6.67 -19.43
C LEU A 189 -17.55 6.40 -20.45
N PRO A 190 -17.25 6.44 -21.75
CA PRO A 190 -18.20 6.02 -22.78
C PRO A 190 -18.64 4.57 -22.58
N PHE A 191 -19.78 4.20 -23.16
CA PHE A 191 -20.30 2.84 -23.10
C PHE A 191 -19.28 1.85 -23.70
N GLN A 192 -18.82 0.91 -22.90
CA GLN A 192 -17.92 -0.16 -23.31
C GLN A 192 -18.22 -1.44 -22.51
N LYS A 193 -18.05 -2.61 -23.12
CA LYS A 193 -18.20 -3.89 -22.40
C LYS A 193 -17.02 -4.08 -21.44
N ILE A 194 -17.26 -4.06 -20.13
CA ILE A 194 -16.26 -4.44 -19.13
C ILE A 194 -16.21 -5.97 -19.08
N ARG A 195 -15.03 -6.55 -19.30
CA ARG A 195 -14.79 -7.95 -18.95
C ARG A 195 -14.56 -8.02 -17.45
N ARG A 196 -15.32 -8.86 -16.75
CA ARG A 196 -14.98 -9.21 -15.36
C ARG A 196 -13.63 -9.92 -15.39
N THR A 197 -12.67 -9.39 -14.64
CA THR A 197 -11.47 -10.17 -14.35
C THR A 197 -11.94 -11.36 -13.52
N GLU A 198 -11.63 -12.58 -13.97
CA GLU A 198 -11.87 -13.79 -13.17
C GLU A 198 -11.37 -13.53 -11.75
N LYS A 199 -12.16 -13.97 -10.77
CA LYS A 199 -11.95 -13.74 -9.33
C LYS A 199 -10.45 -13.79 -9.06
N LEU A 200 -9.86 -12.66 -8.69
CA LEU A 200 -8.57 -12.67 -8.02
C LEU A 200 -8.83 -13.49 -6.77
N GLU A 201 -8.39 -14.75 -6.79
CA GLU A 201 -8.31 -15.54 -5.59
C GLU A 201 -7.59 -14.65 -4.56
N PRO A 202 -8.16 -14.47 -3.35
CA PRO A 202 -7.47 -13.73 -2.33
C PRO A 202 -6.05 -14.30 -2.26
N PRO A 203 -4.99 -13.46 -2.23
CA PRO A 203 -3.64 -13.96 -2.16
C PRO A 203 -3.60 -14.91 -0.98
N THR A 204 -3.61 -16.22 -1.27
CA THR A 204 -3.50 -17.21 -0.23
C THR A 204 -2.12 -16.94 0.32
N ALA A 205 -2.07 -16.57 1.60
CA ALA A 205 -0.83 -16.39 2.33
C ALA A 205 -0.16 -17.76 2.39
N LYS A 206 0.43 -18.20 1.27
CA LYS A 206 1.43 -19.23 1.25
C LYS A 206 2.64 -18.58 1.89
N ALA A 207 2.67 -18.68 3.22
CA ALA A 207 3.89 -18.55 3.98
C ALA A 207 4.90 -19.48 3.30
N LYS A 208 5.84 -18.89 2.56
CA LYS A 208 7.08 -19.57 2.24
C LYS A 208 7.74 -19.82 3.59
N LYS A 209 7.60 -21.05 4.08
CA LYS A 209 8.64 -21.61 4.93
C LYS A 209 9.86 -21.68 4.03
N ASP A 210 10.74 -20.70 4.16
CA ASP A 210 12.12 -20.88 3.75
C ASP A 210 12.69 -21.92 4.71
N ASP A 211 12.60 -23.19 4.31
CA ASP A 211 13.34 -24.26 4.94
C ASP A 211 14.81 -23.98 4.63
N GLY A 212 15.51 -23.40 5.61
CA GLY A 212 16.94 -23.15 5.52
C GLY A 212 17.70 -24.44 5.31
N GLU A 213 18.19 -24.64 4.09
CA GLU A 213 19.24 -25.62 3.80
C GLU A 213 20.55 -25.13 4.40
N ASP A 214 20.90 -25.80 5.50
CA ASP A 214 22.20 -25.82 6.18
C ASP A 214 23.24 -26.48 5.25
N SER A 215 23.91 -25.68 4.40
CA SER A 215 25.06 -26.14 3.63
C SER A 215 26.31 -26.03 4.49
N GLY A 216 26.58 -27.07 5.28
CA GLY A 216 27.86 -27.30 5.91
C GLY A 216 28.94 -27.56 4.85
N GLU A 217 29.81 -26.57 4.64
CA GLU A 217 31.07 -26.75 3.90
C GLU A 217 32.17 -27.16 4.88
N ASP A 218 32.44 -28.46 4.89
CA ASP A 218 33.54 -29.12 5.61
C ASP A 218 34.83 -28.92 4.79
N GLY A 219 35.58 -27.85 5.12
CA GLY A 219 36.83 -27.49 4.47
C GLY A 219 38.01 -28.31 4.98
N GLY A 220 38.30 -29.43 4.32
CA GLY A 220 39.50 -30.25 4.55
C GLY A 220 40.79 -29.52 4.21
N VAL A 221 41.66 -29.36 5.22
CA VAL A 221 43.04 -28.87 5.07
C VAL A 221 43.96 -30.06 4.78
N MET A 222 44.44 -30.18 3.54
CA MET A 222 45.56 -31.06 3.20
C MET A 222 46.87 -30.38 3.56
N VAL A 223 47.60 -30.97 4.50
CA VAL A 223 49.00 -30.67 4.83
C VAL A 223 49.88 -31.54 3.95
N ASN A 224 50.70 -30.93 3.10
CA ASN A 224 51.80 -31.63 2.43
C ASN A 224 53.09 -31.36 3.20
N ALA A 225 53.79 -32.44 3.54
CA ALA A 225 55.13 -32.50 4.09
C ALA A 225 56.14 -32.85 2.98
#